data_AF-A0AB35AR19-F1
#
_entry.id   AF-A0AB35AR19-F1
#
_cell.length_a   1.000
_cell.length_b   1.000
_cell.length_c   1.000
_cell.angle_alpha   90.00
_cell.angle_beta   90.00
_cell.angle_gamma   90.00
#
_symmetry.space_group_name_H-M   'P 1'
#
loop_
_entity.id
_entity.type
_entity.pdbx_description
1 polymer ?
#
loop_
_entity_poly.entity_id
_entity_poly.type
_entity_poly.pdbx_seq_one_letter_code
_entity_poly.pdbx_strand_id
1 'polypeptide(L)'
;MAQLTEILRYVVQFILYHLGLNSQKPDPIQIPVPTEREVKWQDYLQDRRELLQTLLDEKTRRVWIKDRCREAEHRRAQVIARWRADRVPDCDQAQKTVARLERLARLPHQLPENIRFAIRNLKRQGQFQSALKELDRFYNGKAPASYSSLGAKTRVRDSPKNEL
;
A
#
# COMPACT_ATOMS: atom_id res chain seq x y z
N MET A 1 28.52 -31.05 -36.45
CA MET A 1 29.89 -31.44 -36.89
C MET A 1 30.83 -30.25 -37.02
N ALA A 2 30.45 -29.14 -37.66
CA ALA A 2 31.34 -27.98 -37.88
C ALA A 2 31.94 -27.34 -36.60
N GLN A 3 31.17 -27.21 -35.51
CA GLN A 3 31.66 -26.59 -34.27
C GLN A 3 32.75 -27.41 -33.57
N LEU A 4 32.60 -28.74 -33.50
CA LEU A 4 33.59 -29.62 -32.88
C LEU A 4 34.92 -29.56 -33.65
N THR A 5 34.85 -29.54 -34.98
CA THR A 5 36.03 -29.41 -35.84
C THR A 5 36.75 -28.08 -35.61
N GLU A 6 36.02 -26.98 -35.42
CA GLU A 6 36.59 -25.66 -35.14
C GLU A 6 37.26 -25.58 -33.76
N ILE A 7 36.64 -26.21 -32.73
CA ILE A 7 37.25 -26.36 -31.40
C ILE A 7 38.54 -27.17 -31.49
N LEU A 8 38.51 -28.31 -32.19
CA LEU A 8 39.68 -29.16 -32.37
C LEU A 8 40.80 -28.44 -33.12
N ARG A 9 40.47 -27.69 -34.18
CA ARG A 9 41.42 -26.84 -34.92
C ARG A 9 42.12 -25.86 -33.99
N TYR A 10 41.37 -25.13 -33.16
CA TYR A 10 41.93 -24.19 -32.20
C TYR A 10 42.82 -24.87 -31.16
N VAL A 11 42.35 -25.97 -30.56
CA VAL A 11 43.10 -26.71 -29.52
C VAL A 11 44.44 -27.21 -30.06
N VAL A 12 44.47 -27.77 -31.27
CA VAL A 12 45.71 -28.23 -31.91
C VAL A 12 46.65 -27.07 -32.18
N GLN A 13 46.18 -25.97 -32.76
CA GLN A 13 47.00 -24.78 -33.02
C GLN A 13 47.54 -24.17 -31.71
N PHE A 14 46.72 -24.13 -30.66
CA PHE A 14 47.08 -23.61 -29.36
C PHE A 14 48.20 -24.40 -28.69
N ILE A 15 48.08 -25.74 -28.71
CA ILE A 15 49.10 -26.65 -28.17
C ILE A 15 50.42 -26.47 -28.94
N LEU A 16 50.38 -26.46 -30.28
CA LEU A 16 51.57 -26.29 -31.11
C LEU A 16 52.27 -24.94 -30.87
N TYR A 17 51.50 -23.86 -30.69
CA TYR A 17 52.04 -22.53 -30.38
C TYR A 17 52.71 -22.49 -29.00
N HIS A 18 52.07 -23.03 -27.95
CA HIS A 18 52.61 -23.00 -26.59
C HIS A 18 53.81 -23.93 -26.38
N LEU A 19 53.91 -24.99 -27.20
CA LEU A 19 55.09 -25.86 -27.22
C LEU A 19 56.24 -25.31 -28.08
N GLY A 20 56.07 -24.13 -28.70
CA GLY A 20 57.08 -23.52 -29.58
C GLY A 20 57.27 -24.25 -30.91
N LEU A 21 56.36 -25.17 -31.26
CA LEU A 21 56.37 -25.94 -32.51
C LEU A 21 55.77 -25.15 -33.68
N ASN A 22 55.06 -24.07 -33.37
CA ASN A 22 54.52 -23.13 -34.35
C ASN A 22 54.70 -21.69 -33.87
N SER A 23 55.26 -20.83 -34.72
CA SER A 23 55.49 -19.41 -34.42
C SER A 23 54.23 -18.55 -34.54
N GLN A 24 53.19 -19.07 -35.21
CA GLN A 24 51.95 -18.35 -35.44
C GLN A 24 50.96 -18.60 -34.30
N LYS A 25 50.43 -17.51 -33.73
CA LYS A 25 49.39 -17.54 -32.70
C LYS A 25 48.12 -18.21 -33.26
N PRO A 26 47.42 -19.07 -32.51
CA PRO A 26 46.19 -19.71 -32.97
C PRO A 26 45.13 -18.69 -33.36
N ASP A 27 44.45 -18.95 -34.48
CA ASP A 27 43.36 -18.07 -34.95
C ASP A 27 42.19 -18.15 -33.97
N PRO A 28 41.55 -17.02 -33.62
CA PRO A 28 40.43 -17.02 -32.68
C PRO A 28 39.30 -17.95 -33.14
N ILE A 29 38.69 -18.65 -32.18
CA ILE A 29 37.56 -19.54 -32.41
C ILE A 29 36.40 -18.75 -33.04
N GLN A 30 35.95 -19.15 -34.23
CA GLN A 30 34.83 -18.51 -34.93
C GLN A 30 33.49 -19.20 -34.64
N ILE A 31 33.24 -19.52 -33.37
CA ILE A 31 31.95 -20.07 -32.95
C ILE A 31 31.09 -18.90 -32.50
N PRO A 32 29.91 -18.68 -33.12
CA PRO A 32 28.99 -17.67 -32.63
C PRO A 32 28.61 -18.00 -31.19
N VAL A 33 28.97 -17.10 -30.27
CA VAL A 33 28.54 -17.18 -28.87
C VAL A 33 27.04 -16.88 -28.87
N PRO A 34 26.20 -17.75 -28.27
CA PRO A 34 24.79 -17.47 -28.14
C PRO A 34 24.61 -16.11 -27.46
N THR A 35 23.86 -15.22 -28.10
CA THR A 35 23.50 -13.95 -27.48
C THR A 35 22.63 -14.22 -26.26
N GLU A 36 22.62 -13.31 -25.28
CA GLU A 36 21.75 -13.44 -24.10
C GLU A 36 20.27 -13.72 -24.45
N ARG A 37 19.84 -13.21 -25.61
CA ARG A 37 18.49 -13.43 -26.14
C ARG A 37 18.26 -14.87 -26.57
N GLU A 38 19.26 -15.52 -27.18
CA GLU A 38 19.18 -16.91 -27.61
C GLU A 38 19.23 -17.87 -26.41
N VAL A 39 20.03 -17.55 -25.40
CA VAL A 39 20.06 -18.31 -24.13
C VAL A 39 18.70 -18.24 -23.44
N LYS A 40 18.16 -17.03 -23.23
CA LYS A 40 16.82 -16.83 -22.63
C LYS A 40 15.71 -17.53 -23.41
N TRP A 41 15.84 -17.59 -24.74
CA TRP A 41 14.88 -18.30 -25.59
C TRP A 41 14.96 -19.81 -25.42
N GLN A 42 16.18 -20.37 -25.32
CA GLN A 42 16.37 -21.79 -25.05
C GLN A 42 15.84 -22.18 -23.67
N ASP A 43 16.12 -21.37 -22.65
CA ASP A 43 15.58 -21.57 -21.29
C ASP A 43 14.05 -21.57 -21.31
N TYR A 44 13.44 -20.59 -21.98
CA TYR A 44 11.99 -20.53 -22.14
C TYR A 44 11.41 -21.76 -22.85
N LEU A 45 12.07 -22.25 -23.91
CA LEU A 45 11.63 -23.46 -24.63
C LEU A 45 11.75 -24.71 -23.77
N GLN A 46 12.80 -24.80 -22.94
CA GLN A 46 13.03 -25.89 -22.02
C GLN A 46 11.96 -25.89 -20.91
N ASP A 47 11.75 -24.76 -20.25
CA ASP A 47 10.72 -24.56 -19.23
C ASP A 47 9.32 -24.91 -19.75
N ARG A 48 9.02 -24.47 -20.98
CA ARG A 48 7.75 -24.78 -21.64
C ARG A 48 7.59 -26.27 -21.88
N ARG A 49 8.64 -26.98 -22.28
CA ARG A 49 8.60 -28.43 -22.52
C ARG A 49 8.34 -29.19 -21.22
N GLU A 50 9.04 -28.83 -20.14
CA GLU A 50 8.88 -29.44 -18.82
C GLU A 50 7.48 -29.21 -18.26
N LEU A 51 6.93 -28.00 -18.44
CA LEU A 51 5.56 -27.69 -18.09
C LEU A 51 4.57 -28.56 -18.85
N LEU A 52 4.72 -28.69 -20.18
CA LEU A 52 3.84 -29.52 -20.98
C LEU A 52 3.89 -30.99 -20.55
N GLN A 53 5.08 -31.52 -20.27
CA GLN A 53 5.23 -32.88 -19.72
C GLN A 53 4.51 -33.04 -18.38
N THR A 54 4.65 -32.06 -17.49
CA THR A 54 3.98 -32.02 -16.18
C THR A 54 2.45 -32.00 -16.32
N LEU A 55 1.94 -31.30 -17.33
CA LEU A 55 0.50 -31.18 -17.58
C LEU A 55 -0.12 -32.41 -18.28
N LEU A 56 0.70 -33.24 -18.93
CA LEU A 56 0.25 -34.45 -19.61
C LEU A 56 -0.05 -35.60 -18.64
N ASP A 57 0.65 -35.68 -17.50
CA ASP A 57 0.31 -36.64 -16.44
C ASP A 57 -0.76 -36.07 -15.49
N GLU A 58 -1.87 -36.79 -15.32
CA GLU A 58 -3.02 -36.32 -14.54
C GLU A 58 -2.68 -36.12 -13.05
N LYS A 59 -1.87 -37.03 -12.48
CA LYS A 59 -1.46 -36.95 -11.07
C LYS A 59 -0.55 -35.74 -10.85
N THR A 60 0.48 -35.61 -11.66
CA THR A 60 1.44 -34.51 -11.56
C THR A 60 0.78 -33.16 -11.86
N ARG A 61 -0.11 -33.09 -12.85
CA ARG A 61 -0.92 -31.89 -13.15
C ARG A 61 -1.74 -31.42 -11.95
N ARG A 62 -2.45 -32.34 -11.26
CA ARG A 62 -3.27 -31.98 -10.09
C ARG A 62 -2.44 -31.40 -8.95
N VAL A 63 -1.29 -32.00 -8.67
CA VAL A 63 -0.34 -31.50 -7.65
C VAL A 63 0.19 -30.12 -8.06
N TRP A 64 0.63 -29.99 -9.31
CA TRP A 64 1.16 -28.74 -9.84
C TRP A 64 0.17 -27.58 -9.74
N ILE A 65 -1.10 -27.80 -10.14
CA ILE A 65 -2.16 -26.78 -10.02
C ILE A 65 -2.36 -26.37 -8.56
N LYS A 66 -2.45 -27.34 -7.66
CA LYS A 66 -2.66 -27.08 -6.22
C LYS A 66 -1.55 -26.24 -5.63
N ASP A 67 -0.29 -26.55 -5.95
CA ASP A 67 0.86 -25.81 -5.44
C ASP A 67 0.92 -24.40 -6.02
N ARG A 68 0.62 -24.24 -7.32
CA ARG A 68 0.53 -22.90 -7.95
C ARG A 68 -0.59 -22.05 -7.37
N CYS A 69 -1.74 -22.63 -7.07
CA CYS A 69 -2.82 -21.93 -6.38
C CYS A 69 -2.38 -21.45 -4.99
N ARG A 70 -1.73 -22.31 -4.20
CA ARG A 70 -1.21 -21.95 -2.87
C ARG A 70 -0.17 -20.83 -2.94
N GLU A 71 0.76 -20.90 -3.89
CA GLU A 71 1.74 -19.84 -4.12
C GLU A 71 1.06 -18.52 -4.49
N ALA A 72 0.07 -18.55 -5.37
CA ALA A 72 -0.68 -17.37 -5.78
C ALA A 72 -1.46 -16.75 -4.61
N GLU A 73 -2.10 -17.57 -3.78
CA GLU A 73 -2.76 -17.14 -2.54
C GLU A 73 -1.78 -16.51 -1.57
N HIS A 74 -0.61 -17.11 -1.38
CA HIS A 74 0.43 -16.58 -0.49
C HIS A 74 0.94 -15.23 -0.99
N ARG A 75 1.22 -15.10 -2.30
CA ARG A 75 1.62 -13.82 -2.91
C ARG A 75 0.53 -12.77 -2.75
N ARG A 76 -0.74 -13.14 -2.99
CA ARG A 76 -1.88 -12.23 -2.79
C ARG A 76 -1.96 -11.76 -1.33
N ALA A 77 -1.80 -12.66 -0.36
CA ALA A 77 -1.79 -12.32 1.05
C ALA A 77 -0.66 -11.35 1.40
N GLN A 78 0.55 -11.56 0.87
CA GLN A 78 1.68 -10.64 1.05
C GLN A 78 1.40 -9.25 0.47
N VAL A 79 0.83 -9.17 -0.74
CA VAL A 79 0.46 -7.89 -1.35
C VAL A 79 -0.60 -7.17 -0.53
N ILE A 80 -1.63 -7.89 -0.07
CA ILE A 80 -2.67 -7.32 0.80
C ILE A 80 -2.06 -6.84 2.12
N ALA A 81 -1.15 -7.61 2.71
CA ALA A 81 -0.50 -7.24 3.97
C ALA A 81 0.34 -5.98 3.82
N ARG A 82 1.12 -5.85 2.74
CA ARG A 82 1.88 -4.63 2.42
C ARG A 82 0.95 -3.45 2.19
N TRP A 83 -0.06 -3.62 1.36
CA TRP A 83 -1.06 -2.58 1.10
C TRP A 83 -1.74 -2.10 2.38
N ARG A 84 -2.09 -3.03 3.29
CA ARG A 84 -2.65 -2.71 4.60
C ARG A 84 -1.64 -1.94 5.45
N ALA A 85 -0.41 -2.43 5.57
CA ALA A 85 0.63 -1.76 6.37
C ALA A 85 0.85 -0.30 5.91
N ASP A 86 0.88 -0.07 4.60
CA ASP A 86 1.08 1.26 4.02
C ASP A 86 -0.13 2.18 4.26
N ARG A 87 -1.34 1.63 4.39
CA ARG A 87 -2.61 2.37 4.44
C ARG A 87 -3.29 2.41 5.81
N VAL A 88 -2.80 1.66 6.80
CA VAL A 88 -3.25 1.76 8.20
C VAL A 88 -3.35 3.21 8.69
N PRO A 89 -2.33 4.08 8.50
CA PRO A 89 -2.45 5.46 8.98
C PRO A 89 -3.57 6.25 8.29
N ASP A 90 -3.77 6.04 6.99
CA ASP A 90 -4.86 6.66 6.22
C ASP A 90 -6.23 6.18 6.72
N CYS A 91 -6.36 4.87 6.98
CA CYS A 91 -7.57 4.27 7.53
C CYS A 91 -7.88 4.81 8.94
N ASP A 92 -6.88 4.90 9.81
CA ASP A 92 -7.03 5.45 11.16
C ASP A 92 -7.44 6.92 11.11
N GLN A 93 -6.82 7.69 10.22
CA GLN A 93 -7.16 9.11 10.03
C GLN A 93 -8.57 9.29 9.48
N ALA A 94 -8.98 8.46 8.51
CA ALA A 94 -10.33 8.44 7.99
C ALA A 94 -11.34 8.06 9.09
N GLN A 95 -11.04 7.06 9.91
CA GLN A 95 -11.91 6.62 11.00
C GLN A 95 -12.06 7.71 12.09
N LYS A 96 -10.98 8.40 12.46
CA LYS A 96 -11.03 9.59 13.34
C LYS A 96 -11.90 10.70 12.73
N THR A 97 -11.80 10.90 11.43
CA THR A 97 -12.59 11.92 10.71
C THR A 97 -14.08 11.56 10.70
N VAL A 98 -14.42 10.30 10.43
CA VAL A 98 -15.80 9.79 10.48
C VAL A 98 -16.37 9.96 11.88
N ALA A 99 -15.65 9.54 12.93
CA ALA A 99 -16.09 9.70 14.31
C ALA A 99 -16.34 11.17 14.69
N ARG A 100 -15.51 12.10 14.19
CA ARG A 100 -15.73 13.55 14.38
C ARG A 100 -17.00 14.04 13.67
N LEU A 101 -17.23 13.61 12.44
CA LEU A 101 -18.41 13.96 11.67
C LEU A 101 -19.69 13.39 12.28
N GLU A 102 -19.65 12.18 12.82
CA GLU A 102 -20.77 11.56 13.53
C GLU A 102 -21.16 12.35 14.79
N ARG A 103 -20.17 12.80 15.57
CA ARG A 103 -20.41 13.68 16.73
C ARG A 103 -21.00 15.03 16.32
N LEU A 104 -20.59 15.57 15.17
CA LEU A 104 -21.19 16.79 14.63
C LEU A 104 -22.63 16.55 14.15
N ALA A 105 -22.90 15.38 13.57
CA ALA A 105 -24.23 15.00 13.11
C ALA A 105 -25.19 14.86 14.30
N ARG A 106 -24.75 14.19 15.37
CA ARG A 106 -25.52 13.93 16.60
C ARG A 106 -24.86 14.60 17.79
N LEU A 107 -25.21 15.85 18.04
CA LEU A 107 -24.67 16.61 19.16
C LEU A 107 -25.12 16.01 20.51
N PRO A 108 -24.19 15.62 21.39
CA PRO A 108 -24.54 15.09 22.70
C PRO A 108 -25.21 16.15 23.58
N HIS A 109 -26.13 15.70 24.43
CA HIS A 109 -26.93 16.56 25.32
C HIS A 109 -26.08 17.24 26.41
N GLN A 110 -24.91 16.66 26.71
CA GLN A 110 -23.93 17.19 27.66
C GLN A 110 -23.26 18.49 27.20
N LEU A 111 -23.38 18.86 25.92
CA LEU A 111 -22.88 20.14 25.42
C LEU A 111 -23.72 21.30 25.98
N PRO A 112 -23.07 22.37 26.48
CA PRO A 112 -23.73 23.62 26.82
C PRO A 112 -24.63 24.12 25.68
N GLU A 113 -25.81 24.65 26.04
CA GLU A 113 -26.84 25.04 25.07
C GLU A 113 -26.33 26.13 24.11
N ASN A 114 -25.54 27.09 24.59
CA ASN A 114 -24.88 28.11 23.78
C ASN A 114 -23.97 27.51 22.69
N ILE A 115 -23.21 26.45 23.02
CA ILE A 115 -22.33 25.77 22.06
C ILE A 115 -23.16 24.96 21.06
N ARG A 116 -24.22 24.28 21.51
CA ARG A 116 -25.15 23.57 20.61
C ARG A 116 -25.82 24.52 19.61
N PHE A 117 -26.25 25.70 20.05
CA PHE A 117 -26.80 26.73 19.17
C PHE A 117 -25.78 27.26 18.16
N ALA A 118 -24.56 27.57 18.61
CA ALA A 118 -23.48 28.01 17.72
C ALA A 118 -23.19 26.97 16.64
N ILE A 119 -23.06 25.69 17.02
CA ILE A 119 -22.82 24.60 16.07
C ILE A 119 -24.00 24.42 15.11
N ARG A 120 -25.26 24.46 15.57
CA ARG A 120 -26.44 24.36 14.70
C ARG A 120 -26.50 25.51 13.68
N ASN A 121 -26.17 26.73 14.10
CA ASN A 121 -26.12 27.89 13.20
C ASN A 121 -25.03 27.72 12.13
N LEU A 122 -23.83 27.30 12.51
CA LEU A 122 -22.75 27.01 11.57
C LEU A 122 -23.11 25.89 10.58
N LYS A 123 -23.81 24.83 11.05
CA LYS A 123 -24.33 23.76 10.16
C LYS A 123 -25.35 24.30 9.16
N ARG A 124 -26.28 25.18 9.58
CA ARG A 124 -27.27 25.80 8.68
C ARG A 124 -26.62 26.70 7.62
N GLN A 125 -25.51 27.34 7.96
CA GLN A 125 -24.72 28.18 7.05
C GLN A 125 -23.79 27.37 6.14
N GLY A 126 -23.78 26.03 6.23
CA GLY A 126 -22.88 25.16 5.45
C GLY A 126 -21.42 25.17 5.94
N GLN A 127 -21.12 25.82 7.08
CA GLN A 127 -19.77 25.98 7.61
C GLN A 127 -19.36 24.80 8.50
N PHE A 128 -19.31 23.59 7.94
CA PHE A 128 -19.04 22.36 8.69
C PHE A 128 -17.65 22.30 9.33
N GLN A 129 -16.63 22.86 8.68
CA GLN A 129 -15.27 22.93 9.23
C GLN A 129 -15.20 23.83 10.48
N SER A 130 -15.90 24.96 10.46
CA SER A 130 -16.02 25.86 11.62
C SER A 130 -16.80 25.18 12.75
N ALA A 131 -17.86 24.46 12.41
CA ALA A 131 -18.68 23.71 13.37
C ALA A 131 -17.88 22.58 14.05
N LEU A 132 -17.02 21.88 13.30
CA LEU A 132 -16.08 20.89 13.85
C LEU A 132 -15.06 21.53 14.79
N LYS A 133 -14.44 22.64 14.38
CA LYS A 133 -13.48 23.38 15.23
C LYS A 133 -14.11 23.80 16.56
N GLU A 134 -15.37 24.25 16.55
CA GLU A 134 -16.08 24.66 17.76
C GLU A 134 -16.39 23.46 18.68
N LEU A 135 -16.80 22.33 18.10
CA LEU A 135 -17.00 21.09 18.83
C LEU A 135 -15.67 20.57 19.43
N ASP A 136 -14.58 20.61 18.66
CA ASP A 136 -13.25 20.21 19.11
C ASP A 136 -12.70 21.11 20.22
N ARG A 137 -12.96 22.42 20.16
CA ARG A 137 -12.55 23.37 21.23
C ARG A 137 -13.17 23.01 22.57
N PHE A 138 -14.44 22.60 22.56
CA PHE A 138 -15.13 22.16 23.78
C PHE A 138 -14.50 20.89 24.36
N TYR A 139 -14.24 19.86 23.53
CA TYR A 139 -13.66 18.61 24.00
C TYR A 139 -12.18 18.69 24.35
N ASN A 140 -11.42 19.59 23.71
CA ASN A 140 -9.99 19.75 23.94
C ASN A 140 -9.66 20.78 25.05
N GLY A 141 -10.65 21.23 25.82
CA GLY A 141 -10.46 22.08 27.00
C GLY A 141 -9.92 23.49 26.75
N LYS A 142 -9.78 23.91 25.48
CA LYS A 142 -9.38 25.28 25.10
C LYS A 142 -10.61 26.10 24.73
N ALA A 143 -11.55 26.24 25.66
CA ALA A 143 -12.59 27.25 25.52
C ALA A 143 -11.99 28.63 25.84
N PRO A 144 -12.15 29.67 24.99
CA PRO A 144 -11.96 31.04 25.47
C PRO A 144 -13.01 31.31 26.56
N ALA A 145 -12.59 31.97 27.63
CA ALA A 145 -13.38 32.30 28.82
C ALA A 145 -14.59 33.24 28.58
N SER A 146 -15.07 33.38 27.34
CA SER A 146 -16.09 34.36 26.93
C SER A 146 -17.54 33.86 27.07
N TYR A 147 -17.78 32.63 27.54
CA TYR A 147 -19.15 32.14 27.76
C TYR A 147 -19.67 32.30 29.19
N SER A 148 -18.89 32.90 30.09
CA SER A 148 -19.26 33.09 31.50
C SER A 148 -20.10 34.33 31.80
N SER A 149 -20.53 35.12 30.80
CA SER A 149 -21.25 36.37 31.06
C SER A 149 -22.51 36.54 30.22
N LEU A 150 -23.48 35.64 30.35
CA LEU A 150 -24.88 35.92 29.95
C LEU A 150 -25.83 34.99 30.72
N GLY A 151 -25.78 35.06 32.04
CA GLY A 151 -26.70 34.37 32.94
C GLY A 151 -27.09 35.19 34.18
N ALA A 152 -26.69 36.46 34.27
CA ALA A 152 -27.06 37.33 35.38
C ALA A 152 -27.85 38.54 34.86
N LYS A 153 -29.17 38.37 34.71
CA LYS A 153 -30.13 39.47 34.74
C LYS A 153 -31.28 39.12 35.68
N THR A 154 -31.04 39.45 36.94
CA THR A 154 -31.95 40.15 37.87
C THR A 154 -33.43 39.79 37.79
N ARG A 155 -33.85 38.91 38.72
CA ARG A 155 -35.25 38.80 39.16
C ARG A 155 -35.48 39.86 40.25
N VAL A 156 -35.96 41.04 39.86
CA VAL A 156 -36.51 42.02 40.79
C VAL A 156 -37.82 41.44 41.32
N ARG A 157 -37.86 41.11 42.63
CA ARG A 157 -39.09 40.85 43.37
C ARG A 157 -39.52 42.17 43.98
N ASP A 158 -40.56 42.78 43.44
CA ASP A 158 -41.30 43.81 44.15
C ASP A 158 -42.22 43.13 45.17
N SER A 159 -41.98 43.43 46.44
CA SER A 159 -42.90 43.14 47.54
C SER A 159 -43.98 44.22 47.59
N PRO A 160 -45.28 43.88 47.72
CA PRO A 160 -46.28 44.87 48.08
C PRO A 160 -46.22 45.16 49.59
N LYS A 161 -46.21 46.45 49.93
CA LYS A 161 -46.40 46.95 51.30
C LYS A 161 -47.89 46.84 51.66
N ASN A 162 -48.16 46.25 52.82
CA ASN A 162 -49.39 46.44 53.56
C ASN A 162 -49.37 47.85 54.17
N GLU A 163 -50.44 48.62 54.00
CA GLU A 163 -50.84 49.67 54.94
C GLU A 163 -52.36 49.57 55.16
N LEU A 164 -52.73 49.74 56.44
CA LEU A 164 -54.08 49.72 57.00
C LEU A 164 -54.94 50.89 56.53
#